data_AF-A0A0D0GY30-F1
#
_entry.id   AF-A0A0D0GY30-F1
#
_cell.length_a   1.000
_cell.length_b   1.000
_cell.length_c   1.000
_cell.angle_alpha   90.00
_cell.angle_beta   90.00
_cell.angle_gamma   90.00
#
_symmetry.space_group_name_H-M   'P 1'
#
loop_
_entity.id
_entity.type
_entity.pdbx_description
1 polymer ?
#
loop_
_entity_poly.entity_id
_entity_poly.type
_entity_poly.pdbx_seq_one_letter_code
_entity_poly.pdbx_strand_id
1 'polypeptide(L)'
;MSEHASGGFRLAWGAWLSTDDIYRMRWELAGLIDQLADEERWSFDRRARVMCNAARGPISDLMPSLNFYRERMAEVFAERDARRLVASLMRRHGAAR
;
A
#
# COMPACT_ATOMS: atom_id res chain seq x y z
N MET A 1 27.38 7.52 23.69
CA MET A 1 25.94 7.20 23.64
C MET A 1 25.23 8.46 23.20
N SER A 2 25.00 8.63 21.90
CA SER A 2 24.36 9.84 21.38
C SER A 2 22.86 9.72 21.59
N GLU A 3 22.34 10.59 22.45
CA GLU A 3 20.93 10.83 22.70
C GLU A 3 20.31 11.34 21.39
N HIS A 4 19.72 10.45 20.59
CA HIS A 4 18.85 10.86 19.50
C HIS A 4 17.67 11.58 20.15
N ALA A 5 17.62 12.90 20.01
CA ALA A 5 16.45 13.69 20.37
C ALA A 5 15.22 12.97 19.83
N SER A 6 14.42 12.40 20.73
CA SER A 6 13.26 11.58 20.41
C SER A 6 12.18 12.47 19.84
N GLY A 7 12.33 12.80 18.55
CA GLY A 7 11.34 13.45 17.73
C GLY A 7 10.14 12.54 17.51
N GLY A 8 8.98 13.14 17.35
CA GLY A 8 7.75 12.44 17.05
C GLY A 8 6.59 13.40 16.87
N PHE A 9 5.45 12.85 16.51
CA PHE A 9 4.24 13.60 16.22
C PHE A 9 3.13 13.18 17.16
N ARG A 10 2.55 14.16 17.85
CA ARG A 10 1.33 13.93 18.64
C ARG A 10 0.12 14.13 17.74
N LEU A 11 -0.67 13.08 17.57
CA LEU A 11 -1.93 13.12 16.84
C LEU A 11 -2.97 13.92 17.63
N ALA A 12 -3.98 14.44 16.93
CA ALA A 12 -5.01 15.30 17.54
C ALA A 12 -5.79 14.62 18.68
N TRP A 13 -5.90 13.29 18.68
CA TRP A 13 -6.53 12.48 19.73
C TRP A 13 -5.55 11.95 20.79
N GLY A 14 -4.34 12.52 20.86
CA GLY A 14 -3.39 12.28 21.95
C GLY A 14 -2.39 11.14 21.77
N ALA A 15 -2.56 10.30 20.75
CA ALA A 15 -1.59 9.24 20.43
C ALA A 15 -0.25 9.83 19.94
N TRP A 16 0.85 9.20 20.34
CA TRP A 16 2.21 9.58 19.94
C TRP A 16 2.74 8.64 18.88
N LEU A 17 3.29 9.20 17.80
CA LEU A 17 4.05 8.46 16.81
C LEU A 17 5.51 8.88 16.88
N SER A 18 6.41 7.91 17.07
CA SER A 18 7.83 8.18 16.97
C SER A 18 8.20 8.52 15.53
N THR A 19 9.30 9.25 15.35
CA THR A 19 9.86 9.49 14.01
C THR A 19 10.15 8.18 13.27
N ASP A 20 10.64 7.15 13.96
CA ASP A 20 10.91 5.83 13.36
C ASP A 20 9.62 5.13 12.89
N ASP A 21 8.54 5.25 13.66
CA ASP A 21 7.22 4.73 13.24
C ASP A 21 6.74 5.42 11.97
N ILE A 22 6.89 6.75 11.90
CA ILE A 22 6.50 7.53 10.72
C ILE A 22 7.31 7.09 9.50
N TYR A 23 8.63 6.92 9.64
CA TYR A 23 9.48 6.44 8.54
C TYR A 23 9.10 5.04 8.08
N ARG A 24 8.89 4.11 9.02
CA ARG A 24 8.46 2.74 8.73
C ARG A 24 7.11 2.72 8.00
N MET A 25 6.15 3.51 8.47
CA MET A 25 4.83 3.62 7.85
C MET A 25 4.90 4.22 6.45
N ARG A 26 5.75 5.24 6.22
CA ARG A 26 5.95 5.81 4.87
C ARG A 26 6.62 4.82 3.93
N TRP A 27 7.59 4.05 4.42
CA TRP A 27 8.22 2.98 3.65
C TRP A 27 7.22 1.90 3.24
N GLU A 28 6.40 1.45 4.19
CA GLU A 28 5.33 0.49 3.91
C GLU A 28 4.33 1.04 2.88
N LEU A 29 3.89 2.28 3.06
CA LEU A 29 2.96 2.94 2.14
C LEU A 29 3.55 3.02 0.73
N ALA A 30 4.82 3.40 0.60
CA ALA A 30 5.51 3.43 -0.68
C ALA A 30 5.53 2.04 -1.32
N GLY A 31 5.88 0.99 -0.58
CA GLY A 31 5.88 -0.39 -1.08
C GLY A 31 4.51 -0.85 -1.58
N LEU A 32 3.43 -0.55 -0.84
CA LEU A 32 2.07 -0.89 -1.25
C LEU A 32 1.64 -0.16 -2.53
N ILE A 33 1.95 1.14 -2.64
CA ILE A 33 1.67 1.93 -3.85
C ILE A 33 2.42 1.38 -5.05
N ASP A 34 3.69 1.02 -4.85
CA ASP A 34 4.55 0.49 -5.90
C ASP A 34 4.00 -0.82 -6.47
N GLN A 35 3.64 -1.74 -5.58
CA GLN A 35 3.05 -3.02 -5.94
C GLN A 35 1.68 -2.86 -6.61
N LEU A 36 0.83 -1.98 -6.08
CA LEU A 36 -0.47 -1.71 -6.68
C LEU A 36 -0.34 -1.10 -8.08
N ALA A 37 0.62 -0.19 -8.27
CA ALA A 37 0.88 0.43 -9.56
C ALA A 37 1.28 -0.59 -10.61
N ASP A 38 2.05 -1.62 -10.25
CA ASP A 38 2.42 -2.71 -11.15
C ASP A 38 1.21 -3.60 -11.49
N GLU A 39 0.43 -4.01 -10.49
CA GLU A 39 -0.76 -4.86 -10.69
C GLU A 39 -1.86 -4.16 -11.51
N GLU A 40 -2.07 -2.86 -11.30
CA GLU A 40 -3.03 -2.05 -12.06
C GLU A 40 -2.44 -1.38 -13.32
N ARG A 41 -1.16 -1.62 -13.62
CA ARG A 41 -0.44 -1.06 -14.78
C ARG A 41 -0.57 0.45 -14.91
N TRP A 42 -0.28 1.17 -13.82
CA TRP A 42 -0.34 2.63 -13.83
C TRP A 42 0.69 3.23 -14.79
N SER A 43 0.35 4.39 -15.34
CA SER A 43 1.34 5.21 -16.03
C SER A 43 2.40 5.73 -15.05
N PHE A 44 3.59 6.02 -15.58
CA PHE A 44 4.68 6.62 -14.80
C PHE A 44 4.23 7.90 -14.09
N ASP A 45 3.53 8.80 -14.79
CA ASP A 45 3.07 10.07 -14.22
C ASP A 45 2.11 9.88 -13.03
N ARG A 46 1.21 8.89 -13.11
CA ARG A 46 0.28 8.58 -12.02
C ARG A 46 1.05 8.04 -10.81
N ARG A 47 1.95 7.07 -11.02
CA ARG A 47 2.78 6.49 -9.95
C ARG A 47 3.64 7.56 -9.28
N ALA A 48 4.32 8.39 -10.06
CA ALA A 48 5.17 9.47 -9.55
C ALA A 48 4.37 10.47 -8.71
N ARG A 49 3.18 10.89 -9.18
CA ARG A 49 2.31 11.82 -8.43
C ARG A 49 1.87 11.24 -7.09
N VAL A 50 1.41 9.99 -7.10
CA VAL A 50 0.93 9.31 -5.88
C VAL A 50 2.07 9.07 -4.90
N MET A 51 3.25 8.66 -5.38
CA MET A 51 4.44 8.48 -4.55
C MET A 51 4.93 9.79 -3.92
N CYS A 52 4.94 10.90 -4.68
CA CYS A 52 5.26 12.22 -4.14
C CYS A 52 4.32 12.62 -3.00
N ASN A 53 3.02 12.36 -3.16
CA ASN A 53 2.02 12.63 -2.13
C ASN A 53 2.21 11.73 -0.90
N ALA A 54 2.52 10.44 -1.09
CA ALA A 54 2.79 9.53 0.02
C ALA A 54 4.06 9.90 0.80
N ALA A 55 5.08 10.44 0.13
CA ALA A 55 6.32 10.88 0.77
C ALA A 55 6.18 12.20 1.53
N ARG A 56 5.38 13.15 1.01
CA ARG A 56 5.31 14.54 1.51
C ARG A 56 3.99 14.91 2.16
N GLY A 57 2.99 14.03 2.10
CA GLY A 57 1.66 14.26 2.67
C GLY A 57 1.68 14.37 4.19
N PRO A 58 0.63 14.95 4.78
CA PRO A 58 0.55 15.16 6.22
C PRO A 58 0.54 13.83 6.98
N ILE A 59 1.11 13.82 8.19
CA ILE A 59 1.21 12.61 9.02
C ILE A 59 -0.18 12.09 9.41
N SER A 60 -1.18 12.97 9.53
CA SER A 60 -2.58 12.61 9.79
C SER A 60 -3.15 11.63 8.76
N ASP A 61 -2.67 11.69 7.53
CA ASP A 61 -3.22 10.92 6.40
C ASP A 61 -2.51 9.58 6.23
N LEU A 62 -1.43 9.34 6.97
CA LEU A 62 -0.58 8.17 6.81
C LEU A 62 -1.33 6.87 7.13
N MET A 63 -2.02 6.83 8.28
CA MET A 63 -2.81 5.67 8.70
C MET A 63 -4.03 5.42 7.79
N PRO A 64 -4.86 6.43 7.46
CA PRO A 64 -5.92 6.25 6.47
C PRO A 64 -5.41 5.76 5.12
N SER A 65 -4.30 6.32 4.63
CA SER A 65 -3.71 5.89 3.35
C SER A 65 -3.25 4.44 3.41
N LEU A 66 -2.53 4.04 4.46
CA LEU A 66 -2.10 2.65 4.65
C LEU A 66 -3.28 1.68 4.63
N ASN A 67 -4.35 1.99 5.35
CA ASN A 67 -5.54 1.14 5.36
C ASN A 67 -6.17 1.03 3.97
N PHE A 68 -6.36 2.15 3.28
CA PHE A 68 -6.87 2.17 1.91
C PHE A 68 -6.03 1.30 0.95
N TYR A 69 -4.70 1.44 0.95
CA TYR A 69 -3.86 0.67 0.04
C TYR A 69 -3.79 -0.82 0.42
N ARG A 70 -3.83 -1.17 1.72
CA ARG A 70 -3.90 -2.57 2.16
C ARG A 70 -5.21 -3.23 1.71
N GLU A 71 -6.33 -2.55 1.88
CA GLU A 71 -7.64 -3.03 1.40
C GLU A 71 -7.64 -3.19 -0.11
N ARG A 72 -7.15 -2.20 -0.85
CA ARG A 72 -7.08 -2.26 -2.31
C ARG A 72 -6.20 -3.41 -2.81
N MET A 73 -5.07 -3.65 -2.15
CA MET A 73 -4.21 -4.79 -2.46
C MET A 73 -4.90 -6.14 -2.20
N ALA A 74 -5.67 -6.25 -1.11
CA ALA A 74 -6.44 -7.45 -0.83
C ALA A 74 -7.49 -7.72 -1.92
N GLU A 75 -8.19 -6.68 -2.39
CA GLU A 75 -9.15 -6.80 -3.51
C GLU A 75 -8.47 -7.26 -4.80
N VAL A 76 -7.33 -6.66 -5.15
CA VAL A 76 -6.57 -7.01 -6.36
C VAL A 76 -6.12 -8.48 -6.32
N PHE A 77 -5.65 -8.97 -5.17
CA PHE A 77 -5.28 -10.38 -5.02
C PHE A 77 -6.49 -11.31 -5.12
N ALA A 78 -7.61 -10.97 -4.49
CA ALA A 78 -8.83 -11.75 -4.60
C ALA A 78 -9.32 -11.85 -6.05
N GLU A 79 -9.29 -10.75 -6.80
CA GLU A 79 -9.66 -10.75 -8.21
C GLU A 79 -8.70 -11.59 -9.06
N ARG A 80 -7.39 -11.47 -8.84
CA ARG A 80 -6.38 -12.26 -9.53
C ARG A 80 -6.57 -13.76 -9.30
N ASP A 81 -6.85 -14.16 -8.07
CA ASP A 81 -7.04 -15.57 -7.73
C ASP A 81 -8.37 -16.10 -8.28
N ALA A 82 -9.44 -15.30 -8.28
CA ALA A 82 -10.69 -15.65 -8.95
C ALA A 82 -10.48 -15.90 -10.46
N ARG A 83 -9.76 -15.01 -11.15
CA ARG A 83 -9.42 -15.19 -12.58
C ARG A 83 -8.62 -16.48 -12.82
N ARG A 84 -7.65 -16.80 -11.95
CA ARG A 84 -6.88 -18.05 -12.02
C ARG A 84 -7.75 -19.29 -11.83
N LEU A 85 -8.66 -19.26 -10.86
CA LEU A 85 -9.59 -20.36 -10.61
C LEU A 85 -10.50 -20.60 -11.82
N VAL A 86 -11.10 -19.55 -12.38
CA VAL A 86 -11.93 -19.63 -13.59
C VAL A 86 -11.14 -20.20 -14.78
N ALA A 87 -9.93 -19.70 -15.02
CA ALA A 87 -9.07 -20.23 -16.08
C ALA A 87 -8.72 -21.72 -15.89
N SER A 88 -8.49 -22.15 -14.64
CA SER A 88 -8.24 -23.56 -14.31
C SER A 88 -9.47 -24.45 -14.56
N LEU A 89 -10.67 -23.94 -14.26
CA LEU A 89 -11.93 -24.66 -14.48
C LEU A 89 -12.21 -24.81 -15.97
N MET A 90 -11.99 -23.74 -16.76
CA MET A 90 -12.16 -23.77 -18.22
C MET A 90 -11.19 -24.76 -18.87
N ARG A 91 -9.92 -24.80 -18.46
CA ARG A 91 -8.95 -25.79 -18.98
C ARG A 91 -9.37 -27.24 -18.67
N ARG A 92 -9.86 -27.50 -17.46
CA ARG A 92 -10.34 -28.85 -17.08
C ARG A 92 -11.56 -29.29 -17.89
N HIS A 93 -12.52 -28.39 -18.14
CA HIS A 93 -13.70 -28.71 -18.93
C HIS A 93 -13.39 -28.82 -20.44
N GLY A 94 -12.45 -28.04 -20.95
CA GLY A 94 -12.02 -28.11 -22.35
C GLY A 94 -11.21 -29.37 -22.70
N ALA A 95 -10.51 -29.96 -21.73
CA ALA A 95 -9.76 -31.21 -21.91
C ALA A 95 -10.63 -32.49 -21.78
N ALA A 96 -11.92 -32.35 -21.45
CA ALA A 96 -12.88 -33.45 -21.32
C ALA A 96 -13.77 -33.61 -22.58
N ARG A 97 -13.37 -33.02 -23.71
CA ARG A 97 -14.00 -33.12 -25.03
C ARG A 97 -13.02 -33.69 -26.03
#